data_AF-A0A7Y5U6Y7-F1
#
_entry.id   AF-A0A7Y5U6Y7-F1
#
_cell.length_a   1.000
_cell.length_b   1.000
_cell.length_c   1.000
_cell.angle_alpha   90.00
_cell.angle_beta   90.00
_cell.angle_gamma   90.00
#
_symmetry.space_group_name_H-M   'P 1'
#
loop_
_entity.id
_entity.type
_entity.pdbx_description
1 polymer ?
#
loop_
_entity_poly.entity_id
_entity_poly.type
_entity_poly.pdbx_seq_one_letter_code
_entity_poly.pdbx_strand_id
1 'polypeptide(L)'
;MATVEQSETTVVTLTAKAAAKVSVLMAEEPAGEAEVLRVAIQGGGCSGFEYALGFDRGAQQGDHELEFHGVKVVVDPFSAPYLQGSTIDFLEGLQE
;
A
#
# COMPACT_ATOMS: atom_id res chain seq x y z
N MET A 1 -5.42 -14.37 -23.31
CA MET A 1 -5.57 -12.93 -23.04
C MET A 1 -5.97 -12.81 -21.57
N ALA A 2 -5.21 -12.26 -20.63
CA ALA A 2 -3.90 -11.62 -20.63
C ALA A 2 -3.12 -12.14 -19.41
N THR A 3 -1.87 -12.54 -19.65
CA THR A 3 -0.91 -12.89 -18.59
C THR A 3 -0.37 -11.57 -18.05
N VAL A 4 -0.59 -11.29 -16.76
CA VAL A 4 0.17 -10.26 -16.04
C VAL A 4 1.20 -11.00 -15.20
N GLU A 5 2.34 -11.28 -15.83
CA GLU A 5 3.60 -11.51 -15.11
C GLU A 5 4.07 -10.14 -14.62
N GLN A 6 3.85 -9.83 -13.35
CA GLN A 6 4.51 -8.69 -12.70
C GLN A 6 5.43 -9.22 -11.61
N SER A 7 6.71 -9.10 -11.92
CA SER A 7 7.89 -9.41 -11.12
C SER A 7 7.70 -9.09 -9.63
N GLU A 8 7.57 -10.14 -8.80
CA GLU A 8 7.62 -10.07 -7.34
C GLU A 8 9.00 -9.58 -6.88
N THR A 9 9.25 -8.27 -6.96
CA THR A 9 10.20 -7.65 -6.04
C THR A 9 9.38 -7.41 -4.78
N THR A 10 9.43 -8.33 -3.82
CA THR A 10 8.67 -8.23 -2.56
C THR A 10 9.20 -7.06 -1.73
N VAL A 11 8.80 -5.85 -2.11
CA VAL A 11 9.15 -4.62 -1.40
C VAL A 11 8.42 -4.63 -0.07
N VAL A 12 7.11 -4.88 -0.09
CA VAL A 12 6.28 -5.01 1.12
C VAL A 12 5.40 -6.24 1.01
N THR A 13 4.92 -6.74 2.14
CA THR A 13 3.90 -7.79 2.19
C THR A 13 2.66 -7.23 2.88
N LEU A 14 1.49 -7.37 2.27
CA LEU A 14 0.22 -6.99 2.88
C LEU A 14 -0.43 -8.22 3.54
N THR A 15 -0.87 -8.12 4.79
CA THR A 15 -1.61 -9.22 5.41
C THR A 15 -3.03 -9.33 4.83
N ALA A 16 -3.62 -10.54 4.87
CA ALA A 16 -4.98 -10.76 4.40
C ALA A 16 -6.01 -9.88 5.14
N LYS A 17 -5.78 -9.60 6.43
CA LYS A 17 -6.63 -8.69 7.23
C LYS A 17 -6.55 -7.26 6.70
N ALA A 18 -5.35 -6.78 6.44
CA ALA A 18 -5.13 -5.45 5.88
C ALA A 18 -5.76 -5.32 4.49
N ALA A 19 -5.58 -6.32 3.62
CA ALA A 19 -6.20 -6.32 2.30
C ALA A 19 -7.73 -6.28 2.37
N ALA A 20 -8.34 -7.07 3.25
CA ALA A 20 -9.78 -7.07 3.43
C ALA A 20 -10.29 -5.70 3.90
N LYS A 21 -9.62 -5.06 4.86
CA LYS A 21 -10.00 -3.73 5.35
C LYS A 21 -9.79 -2.63 4.32
N VAL A 22 -8.67 -2.66 3.61
CA VAL A 22 -8.41 -1.75 2.49
C VAL A 22 -9.50 -1.87 1.44
N SER A 23 -9.89 -3.09 1.05
CA SER A 23 -10.98 -3.29 0.10
C SER A 23 -12.32 -2.74 0.59
N VAL A 24 -12.60 -2.80 1.89
CA VAL A 24 -13.81 -2.19 2.47
C VAL A 24 -13.71 -0.66 2.40
N LEU A 25 -12.60 -0.07 2.83
CA LEU A 25 -12.39 1.38 2.78
C LEU A 25 -12.46 1.93 1.35
N MET A 26 -11.87 1.23 0.38
CA MET A 26 -11.96 1.58 -1.05
C MET A 26 -13.39 1.51 -1.58
N ALA A 27 -14.24 0.64 -1.01
CA ALA A 27 -15.65 0.54 -1.36
C ALA A 27 -16.52 1.61 -0.67
N GLU A 28 -16.05 2.19 0.44
CA GLU A 28 -16.68 3.34 1.10
C GLU A 28 -16.34 4.65 0.38
N GLU A 29 -15.14 4.74 -0.19
CA GLU A 29 -14.72 5.88 -1.00
C GLU A 29 -15.45 5.93 -2.37
N PRO A 30 -15.58 7.12 -2.99
CA PRO A 30 -16.18 7.26 -4.30
C PRO A 30 -15.40 6.47 -5.36
N ALA A 31 -16.14 5.78 -6.24
CA ALA A 31 -15.55 4.97 -7.31
C ALA A 31 -14.59 5.81 -8.17
N GLY A 32 -13.32 5.40 -8.23
CA GLY A 32 -12.26 6.08 -8.97
C GLY A 32 -11.41 7.05 -8.14
N GLU A 33 -11.65 7.19 -6.83
CA GLU A 33 -10.79 7.98 -5.93
C GLU A 33 -9.78 7.13 -5.18
N ALA A 34 -10.15 5.88 -4.86
CA ALA A 34 -9.31 4.88 -4.22
C ALA A 34 -9.17 3.65 -5.11
N GLU A 35 -8.35 3.72 -6.16
CA GLU A 35 -8.07 2.58 -7.06
C GLU A 35 -6.83 1.78 -6.65
N VAL A 36 -5.86 2.45 -6.01
CA VAL A 36 -4.63 1.84 -5.52
C VAL A 36 -4.29 2.35 -4.11
N LEU A 37 -3.62 1.50 -3.32
CA LEU A 37 -3.07 1.85 -2.02
C LEU A 37 -1.61 2.27 -2.17
N ARG A 38 -1.32 3.57 -2.02
CA ARG A 38 0.03 4.12 -2.00
C ARG A 38 0.67 3.95 -0.63
N VAL A 39 1.89 3.42 -0.59
CA VAL A 39 2.72 3.32 0.60
C VAL A 39 3.92 4.25 0.46
N ALA A 40 4.05 5.18 1.40
CA ALA A 40 5.18 6.11 1.47
C ALA A 40 5.70 6.20 2.91
N ILE A 41 6.96 6.59 3.07
CA ILE A 41 7.50 6.93 4.38
C ILE A 41 7.26 8.42 4.62
N GLN A 42 6.58 8.74 5.72
CA GLN A 42 6.44 10.11 6.19
C GLN A 42 7.39 10.30 7.38
N GLY A 43 8.38 11.17 7.22
CA GLY A 43 9.31 11.48 8.29
C GLY A 43 8.58 12.15 9.47
N GLY A 44 8.29 11.39 10.52
CA GLY A 44 7.83 11.93 11.80
C GLY A 44 9.00 12.64 12.49
N GLY A 45 8.82 13.90 12.83
CA GLY A 45 9.89 14.71 13.42
C GLY A 45 10.47 14.11 14.72
N CYS A 46 11.78 14.30 14.92
CA CYS A 46 12.65 13.98 16.09
C CYS A 46 12.54 12.63 16.84
N SER A 47 11.47 11.84 16.70
CA SER A 47 11.17 10.71 17.58
C SER A 47 10.68 9.44 16.88
N GLY A 48 10.49 9.42 15.55
CA GLY A 48 10.11 8.18 14.86
C GLY A 48 9.82 8.34 13.38
N PHE A 49 10.15 7.31 12.60
CA PHE A 49 9.69 7.18 11.21
C PHE A 49 8.24 6.70 11.23
N GLU A 50 7.37 7.38 10.49
CA GLU A 50 5.97 6.98 10.33
C GLU A 50 5.73 6.54 8.90
N TYR A 51 4.82 5.59 8.71
CA TYR A 51 4.45 5.09 7.39
C TYR A 51 3.13 5.74 7.01
N ALA A 52 3.10 6.40 5.86
CA ALA A 52 1.90 6.97 5.28
C ALA A 52 1.30 5.98 4.28
N LEU A 53 0.08 5.56 4.57
CA LEU A 53 -0.77 4.79 3.67
C LEU A 53 -1.83 5.73 3.12
N GLY A 54 -1.92 5.85 1.80
CA GLY A 54 -2.88 6.72 1.13
C GLY A 54 -3.60 5.99 0.02
N PHE A 55 -4.81 6.42 -0.31
CA PHE A 55 -5.51 5.97 -1.50
C PHE A 55 -5.19 6.90 -2.67
N ASP A 56 -4.98 6.33 -3.84
CA ASP A 56 -4.68 7.06 -5.07
C ASP A 56 -5.52 6.51 -6.22
N ARG A 57 -5.66 7.29 -7.30
CA ARG A 57 -6.45 6.93 -8.49
C ARG A 57 -5.71 6.01 -9.44
N GLY A 58 -4.41 5.81 -9.23
CA GLY A 58 -3.61 4.92 -10.06
C GLY A 58 -2.14 4.93 -9.69
N ALA A 59 -1.39 4.00 -10.28
CA ALA A 59 0.06 3.97 -10.16
C ALA A 59 0.68 5.16 -10.91
N GLN A 60 1.73 5.76 -10.34
CA GLN A 60 2.53 6.76 -11.02
C GLN A 60 3.76 6.12 -11.70
N GLN A 61 4.38 6.88 -12.60
CA GLN A 61 5.53 6.40 -13.34
C GLN A 61 6.73 6.19 -12.41
N GLY A 62 7.20 4.94 -12.34
CA GLY A 62 8.32 4.56 -11.48
C GLY A 62 7.91 3.94 -10.14
N ASP A 63 6.61 3.91 -9.82
CA ASP A 63 6.11 3.19 -8.66
C ASP A 63 6.26 1.67 -8.83
N HIS A 64 6.49 0.98 -7.72
CA HIS A 64 6.39 -0.47 -7.67
C HIS A 64 4.93 -0.87 -7.48
N GLU A 65 4.32 -1.36 -8.54
CA GLU A 65 2.97 -1.92 -8.52
C GLU A 65 2.99 -3.36 -8.00
N LEU A 66 2.18 -3.63 -6.99
CA LEU A 66 2.01 -4.91 -6.32
C LEU A 66 0.51 -5.19 -6.21
N GLU A 67 0.10 -6.45 -6.28
CA GLU A 67 -1.29 -6.85 -6.10
C GLU A 67 -1.39 -7.86 -4.95
N PHE A 68 -2.21 -7.54 -3.95
CA PHE A 68 -2.44 -8.40 -2.79
C PHE A 68 -3.93 -8.64 -2.62
N HIS A 69 -4.37 -9.89 -2.76
CA HIS A 69 -5.77 -10.28 -2.55
C HIS A 69 -6.79 -9.44 -3.35
N GLY A 70 -6.43 -8.99 -4.55
CA GLY A 70 -7.26 -8.13 -5.41
C GLY A 70 -7.20 -6.63 -5.09
N VAL A 71 -6.38 -6.22 -4.12
CA VAL A 71 -6.04 -4.83 -3.84
C VAL A 71 -4.73 -4.48 -4.53
N LYS A 72 -4.73 -3.41 -5.33
CA LYS A 72 -3.51 -2.86 -5.91
C LYS A 72 -2.80 -1.98 -4.88
N VAL A 73 -1.51 -2.22 -4.70
CA VAL A 73 -0.63 -1.49 -3.80
C VAL A 73 0.50 -0.91 -4.64
N VAL A 74 0.79 0.38 -4.45
CA VAL A 74 1.89 1.06 -5.12
C VAL A 74 2.87 1.59 -4.10
N VAL A 75 4.16 1.37 -4.34
CA VAL A 75 5.22 1.83 -3.44
C VAL A 75 6.13 2.76 -4.21
N ASP A 76 6.35 3.95 -3.66
CA ASP A 76 7.26 4.92 -4.25
C ASP A 76 8.69 4.33 -4.29
N PRO A 77 9.43 4.45 -5.41
CA PRO A 77 10.76 3.86 -5.56
C PRO A 77 11.77 4.41 -4.56
N PHE A 78 11.54 5.61 -4.02
CA PHE A 78 12.36 6.19 -2.96
C PHE A 78 12.10 5.52 -1.62
N SER A 79 10.85 5.14 -1.34
CA SER A 79 10.45 4.45 -0.09
C SER A 79 10.69 2.94 -0.16
N ALA A 80 10.67 2.35 -1.36
CA ALA A 80 10.86 0.92 -1.58
C ALA A 80 12.07 0.30 -0.84
N PRO A 81 13.31 0.83 -0.92
CA PRO A 81 14.45 0.24 -0.22
C PRO A 81 14.35 0.31 1.31
N TYR A 82 13.60 1.26 1.85
CA TYR A 82 13.37 1.38 3.29
C TYR A 82 12.25 0.48 3.79
N LEU A 83 11.29 0.16 2.90
CA LEU A 83 10.17 -0.71 3.18
C LEU A 83 10.47 -2.18 2.86
N GLN A 84 11.57 -2.46 2.18
CA GLN A 84 11.95 -3.80 1.72
C GLN A 84 11.92 -4.85 2.85
N GLY A 85 11.06 -5.85 2.71
CA GLY A 85 10.88 -6.92 3.70
C GLY A 85 9.94 -6.57 4.87
N SER A 86 9.28 -5.41 4.80
CA SER A 86 8.29 -5.00 5.79
C SER A 86 6.95 -5.68 5.53
N THR A 87 6.25 -6.02 6.61
CA THR A 87 4.88 -6.54 6.56
C THR A 87 3.93 -5.46 7.04
N ILE A 88 3.00 -5.06 6.16
CA ILE A 88 1.92 -4.12 6.45
C ILE A 88 0.77 -4.95 7.01
N ASP A 89 0.54 -4.80 8.32
CA ASP A 89 -0.64 -5.32 9.00
C ASP A 89 -1.57 -4.17 9.37
N PHE A 90 -2.86 -4.40 9.25
CA PHE A 90 -3.87 -3.44 9.67
C PHE A 90 -4.24 -3.74 11.11
N LEU A 91 -3.76 -2.89 12.02
CA LEU A 91 -4.16 -2.89 13.40
C LEU A 91 -5.27 -1.86 13.58
N GLU A 92 -6.49 -2.33 13.85
CA GLU A 92 -7.57 -1.52 14.42
C GLU A 92 -7.13 -1.11 15.84
N GLY A 93 -6.34 -0.05 15.93
CA GLY A 93 -5.99 0.57 17.19
C GLY A 93 -7.21 1.27 17.76
N LEU A 94 -7.76 0.75 18.85
CA LEU A 94 -8.48 1.57 19.80
C LEU A 94 -7.44 2.56 20.36
N GLN A 95 -7.31 3.73 19.72
CA GLN A 95 -6.71 4.88 20.38
C GLN A 95 -7.73 5.31 21.44
N GLU A 96 -7.55 4.84 22.68
CA GLU A 96 -8.20 5.41 23.86
C GLU A 96 -7.61 6.80 24.19
#